data_AF-A0A1H3M3H3-F1
#
_entry.id   AF-A0A1H3M3H3-F1
#
_cell.length_a   1.000
_cell.length_b   1.000
_cell.length_c   1.000
_cell.angle_alpha   90.00
_cell.angle_beta   90.00
_cell.angle_gamma   90.00
#
_symmetry.space_group_name_H-M   'P 1'
#
loop_
_entity.id
_entity.type
_entity.pdbx_description
1 polymer ?
#
loop_
_entity_poly.entity_id
_entity_poly.type
_entity_poly.pdbx_seq_one_letter_code
_entity_poly.pdbx_strand_id
1 'polypeptide(L)'
;MNKVCPVILRKNNHVLEVLLFKHPTAGIQLVKGTIEKSEQIFHAAIRELYEESGIVVEQQQCYDWGAHQISNQTWHFVFCDTSSQDLENQWCYDTLDDYGHCFEFFWENINTYHILALHSKYVQALDLIRQKMNLYLR
;
A
#
# COMPACT_ATOMS: atom_id res chain seq x y z
N MET A 1 18.26 -0.70 -3.96
CA MET A 1 17.26 0.33 -4.32
C MET A 1 16.27 0.45 -3.18
N ASN A 2 15.87 1.67 -2.81
CA ASN A 2 14.88 1.90 -1.76
C ASN A 2 13.51 2.13 -2.40
N LYS A 3 12.49 1.48 -1.84
CA LYS A 3 11.09 1.66 -2.17
C LYS A 3 10.35 2.16 -0.94
N VAL A 4 9.29 2.92 -1.15
CA VAL A 4 8.28 3.21 -0.13
C VAL A 4 7.00 2.47 -0.47
N CYS A 5 6.32 1.96 0.55
CA CYS A 5 5.04 1.28 0.43
C CYS A 5 4.06 1.95 1.40
N PRO A 6 3.22 2.88 0.93
CA PRO A 6 2.10 3.37 1.72
C PRO A 6 1.11 2.22 1.94
N VAL A 7 0.67 2.05 3.18
CA VAL A 7 -0.24 0.99 3.61
C VAL A 7 -1.54 1.64 4.05
N ILE A 8 -2.63 1.31 3.34
CA ILE A 8 -3.97 1.71 3.70
C ILE A 8 -4.71 0.51 4.27
N LEU A 9 -5.35 0.73 5.42
CA LEU A 9 -6.15 -0.27 6.09
C LEU A 9 -7.53 0.29 6.37
N ARG A 10 -8.52 -0.59 6.36
CA ARG A 10 -9.85 -0.27 6.87
C ARG A 10 -10.41 -1.42 7.68
N LYS A 11 -11.39 -1.11 8.52
CA LYS A 11 -12.19 -2.10 9.23
C LYS A 11 -13.60 -2.10 8.67
N ASN A 12 -14.01 -3.22 8.08
CA ASN A 12 -15.33 -3.42 7.50
C ASN A 12 -15.98 -4.65 8.14
N ASN A 13 -17.13 -4.51 8.80
CA ASN A 13 -17.82 -5.61 9.49
C ASN A 13 -16.90 -6.46 10.40
N HIS A 14 -16.06 -5.80 11.19
CA HIS A 14 -15.03 -6.42 12.05
C HIS A 14 -13.89 -7.15 11.33
N VAL A 15 -13.92 -7.20 10.00
CA VAL A 15 -12.83 -7.69 9.16
C VAL A 15 -11.86 -6.55 8.92
N LEU A 16 -10.58 -6.85 9.07
CA LEU A 16 -9.50 -5.92 8.79
C LEU A 16 -9.00 -6.19 7.38
N GLU A 17 -9.05 -5.15 6.56
CA GLU A 17 -8.78 -5.23 5.13
C GLU A 17 -7.60 -4.32 4.78
N VAL A 18 -6.82 -4.76 3.80
CA VAL A 18 -5.73 -3.99 3.20
C VAL A 18 -6.12 -3.60 1.78
N LEU A 19 -5.75 -2.39 1.39
CA LEU A 19 -5.96 -1.94 0.02
C LEU A 19 -4.90 -2.55 -0.91
N LEU A 20 -5.37 -3.15 -2.00
CA LEU A 20 -4.56 -3.67 -3.09
C LEU A 20 -5.09 -3.12 -4.41
N PHE A 21 -4.29 -3.27 -5.46
CA PHE A 21 -4.77 -3.06 -6.82
C PHE A 21 -4.38 -4.20 -7.73
N LYS A 22 -5.14 -4.39 -8.80
CA LYS A 22 -4.82 -5.28 -9.90
C LYS A 22 -4.25 -4.46 -11.05
N HIS A 23 -3.00 -4.71 -11.37
CA HIS A 23 -2.32 -4.17 -12.54
C HIS A 23 -2.79 -4.90 -13.81
N PRO A 24 -3.00 -4.19 -14.95
CA PRO A 24 -3.49 -4.80 -16.18
C PRO A 24 -2.62 -5.97 -16.68
N THR A 25 -1.32 -5.92 -16.43
CA THR A 25 -0.34 -6.91 -16.94
C THR A 25 0.58 -7.54 -15.88
N ALA A 26 0.54 -7.07 -14.62
CA ALA A 26 1.53 -7.44 -13.59
C ALA A 26 0.92 -8.11 -12.36
N GLY A 27 -0.38 -8.42 -12.41
CA GLY A 27 -1.11 -9.07 -11.32
C GLY A 27 -1.44 -8.13 -10.17
N ILE A 28 -1.68 -8.71 -9.00
CA ILE A 28 -2.10 -7.97 -7.81
C ILE A 28 -0.88 -7.40 -7.08
N GLN A 29 -0.96 -6.13 -6.69
CA GLN A 29 0.14 -5.38 -6.10
C GLN A 29 -0.34 -4.48 -4.95
N LEU A 30 0.64 -4.10 -4.12
CA LEU A 30 0.53 -2.97 -3.20
C LEU A 30 1.02 -1.71 -3.93
N VAL A 31 0.45 -0.56 -3.56
CA VAL A 31 1.01 0.75 -3.92
C VAL A 31 2.44 0.83 -3.40
N LYS A 32 3.36 1.21 -4.28
CA LYS A 32 4.76 1.41 -3.93
C LYS A 32 5.47 2.16 -5.07
N GLY A 33 6.50 2.92 -4.69
CA GLY A 33 7.46 3.39 -5.67
C GLY A 33 8.78 3.83 -5.10
N THR A 34 9.56 4.50 -5.92
CA THR A 34 10.98 4.78 -5.63
C THR A 34 11.06 5.95 -4.68
N ILE A 35 11.92 5.83 -3.65
CA ILE A 35 12.29 7.01 -2.86
C ILE A 35 13.31 7.78 -3.66
N GLU A 36 12.94 8.98 -4.10
CA GLU A 36 13.78 9.84 -4.91
C GLU A 36 14.98 10.38 -4.11
N LYS A 37 15.99 10.88 -4.82
CA LYS A 37 17.22 11.37 -4.18
C LYS A 37 16.88 12.54 -3.24
N SER A 38 17.27 12.40 -1.97
CA SER A 38 17.01 13.38 -0.90
C SER A 38 15.53 13.53 -0.52
N GLU A 39 14.65 12.66 -1.01
CA GLU A 39 13.24 12.66 -0.65
C GLU A 39 13.05 12.09 0.76
N GLN A 40 12.17 12.72 1.54
CA GLN A 40 11.78 12.21 2.86
C GLN A 40 10.81 11.04 2.71
N ILE A 41 10.91 10.02 3.56
CA ILE A 41 10.10 8.79 3.47
C ILE A 41 8.60 9.09 3.41
N PHE A 42 8.10 10.00 4.27
CA PHE A 42 6.69 10.36 4.27
C PHE A 42 6.27 11.14 3.03
N HIS A 43 7.12 12.02 2.49
CA HIS A 43 6.82 12.70 1.24
C HIS A 43 6.75 11.71 0.08
N ALA A 44 7.68 10.75 0.02
CA ALA A 44 7.64 9.67 -0.96
C ALA A 44 6.34 8.85 -0.84
N ALA A 45 5.96 8.46 0.39
CA ALA A 45 4.73 7.68 0.62
C ALA A 45 3.48 8.43 0.16
N ILE A 46 3.36 9.72 0.50
CA ILE A 46 2.23 10.58 0.12
C ILE A 46 2.17 10.75 -1.40
N ARG A 47 3.32 11.03 -2.04
CA ARG A 47 3.42 11.21 -3.49
C ARG A 47 3.01 9.93 -4.21
N GLU A 48 3.63 8.80 -3.90
CA GLU A 48 3.35 7.51 -4.55
C GLU A 48 1.91 7.07 -4.33
N LEU A 49 1.34 7.32 -3.13
CA LEU A 49 -0.07 7.05 -2.86
C LEU A 49 -0.97 7.89 -3.76
N TYR A 50 -0.69 9.18 -3.90
CA TYR A 50 -1.45 10.06 -4.77
C TYR A 50 -1.31 9.67 -6.25
N GLU A 51 -0.08 9.44 -6.73
CA GLU A 51 0.24 9.13 -8.13
C GLU A 51 -0.37 7.81 -8.61
N GLU A 52 -0.40 6.76 -7.77
CA GLU A 52 -0.90 5.44 -8.15
C GLU A 52 -2.39 5.21 -7.80
N SER A 53 -2.98 5.99 -6.87
CA SER A 53 -4.34 5.73 -6.36
C SER A 53 -5.29 6.93 -6.28
N GLY A 54 -4.77 8.16 -6.37
CA GLY A 54 -5.53 9.40 -6.15
C GLY A 54 -5.88 9.68 -4.68
N ILE A 55 -5.51 8.82 -3.74
CA ILE A 55 -5.76 9.02 -2.31
C ILE A 55 -4.84 10.14 -1.80
N VAL A 56 -5.44 11.14 -1.16
CA VAL A 56 -4.73 12.28 -0.57
C VAL A 56 -4.65 12.09 0.94
N VAL A 57 -3.44 12.16 1.49
CA VAL A 57 -3.21 12.18 2.94
C VAL A 57 -2.17 13.24 3.29
N GLU A 58 -2.27 13.78 4.48
CA GLU A 58 -1.29 14.71 5.03
C GLU A 58 -0.25 13.98 5.90
N GLN A 59 0.90 14.61 6.14
CA GLN A 59 2.01 13.98 6.86
C GLN A 59 1.64 13.54 8.28
N GLN A 60 0.74 14.25 8.98
CA GLN A 60 0.27 13.88 10.32
C GLN A 60 -0.60 12.60 10.33
N GLN A 61 -1.06 12.15 9.17
CA GLN A 61 -1.78 10.89 9.01
C GLN A 61 -0.82 9.74 8.68
N CYS A 62 0.49 10.00 8.56
CA CYS A 62 1.49 9.02 8.18
C CYS A 62 2.30 8.55 9.39
N TYR A 63 2.46 7.24 9.51
CA TYR A 63 3.18 6.59 10.60
C TYR A 63 4.24 5.65 10.04
N ASP A 64 5.48 5.82 10.50
CA ASP A 64 6.60 4.96 10.08
C ASP A 64 6.46 3.56 10.70
N TRP A 65 6.33 2.55 9.85
CA TRP A 65 6.31 1.14 10.25
C TRP A 65 7.66 0.45 10.04
N GLY A 66 8.67 1.19 9.60
CA GLY A 66 10.04 0.77 9.45
C GLY A 66 10.35 0.12 8.11
N ALA A 67 11.64 -0.12 7.90
CA ALA A 67 12.18 -0.66 6.66
C ALA A 67 12.47 -2.18 6.77
N HIS A 68 12.18 -2.93 5.70
CA HIS A 68 12.46 -4.36 5.61
C HIS A 68 13.01 -4.73 4.22
N GLN A 69 13.80 -5.81 4.16
CA GLN A 69 14.26 -6.37 2.89
C GLN A 69 13.14 -7.19 2.24
N ILE A 70 12.74 -6.78 1.04
CA ILE A 70 11.78 -7.48 0.18
C ILE A 70 12.48 -7.84 -1.12
N SER A 71 12.68 -9.14 -1.37
CA SER A 71 13.51 -9.62 -2.48
C SER A 71 14.91 -8.95 -2.47
N ASN A 72 15.25 -8.15 -3.48
CA ASN A 72 16.53 -7.42 -3.61
C ASN A 72 16.40 -5.91 -3.35
N GLN A 73 15.34 -5.49 -2.66
CA GLN A 73 15.00 -4.09 -2.41
C GLN A 73 14.75 -3.86 -0.91
N THR A 74 15.07 -2.65 -0.44
CA THR A 74 14.65 -2.18 0.88
C THR A 74 13.31 -1.48 0.74
N TRP A 75 12.26 -1.95 1.40
CA TRP A 75 10.95 -1.32 1.40
C TRP A 75 10.70 -0.63 2.74
N HIS A 76 10.37 0.65 2.71
CA HIS A 76 9.94 1.46 3.85
C HIS A 76 8.41 1.44 3.90
N PHE A 77 7.84 0.87 4.96
CA PHE A 77 6.39 0.79 5.12
C PHE A 77 5.89 2.01 5.89
N VAL A 78 4.89 2.69 5.34
CA VAL A 78 4.28 3.87 5.96
C VAL A 78 2.79 3.60 6.06
N PHE A 79 2.25 3.53 7.27
CA PHE A 79 0.81 3.46 7.46
C PHE A 79 0.21 4.84 7.27
N CYS A 80 -0.78 4.95 6.39
CA CYS A 80 -1.48 6.20 6.11
C CYS A 80 -2.93 6.07 6.60
N ASP A 81 -3.27 6.85 7.62
CA ASP A 81 -4.60 6.82 8.25
C ASP A 81 -5.62 7.61 7.40
N THR A 82 -6.48 6.85 6.73
CA THR A 82 -7.60 7.37 5.92
C THR A 82 -8.94 7.19 6.64
N SER A 83 -8.97 7.01 7.96
CA SER A 83 -10.22 6.79 8.72
C SER A 83 -11.22 7.95 8.65
N SER A 84 -10.76 9.16 8.30
CA SER A 84 -11.59 10.33 8.05
C SER A 84 -12.15 10.41 6.62
N GLN A 85 -11.77 9.48 5.74
CA GLN A 85 -12.17 9.45 4.33
C GLN A 85 -13.14 8.29 4.08
N ASP A 86 -14.12 8.51 3.21
CA ASP A 86 -15.06 7.46 2.77
C ASP A 86 -14.60 6.88 1.43
N LEU A 87 -13.64 5.93 1.49
CA LEU A 87 -13.10 5.28 0.31
C LEU A 87 -14.05 4.19 -0.20
N GLU A 88 -14.28 4.17 -1.51
CA GLU A 88 -15.15 3.19 -2.17
C GLU A 88 -14.67 1.75 -1.96
N ASN A 89 -15.60 0.80 -2.10
CA ASN A 89 -15.27 -0.63 -2.01
C ASN A 89 -14.39 -1.12 -3.18
N GLN A 90 -14.50 -0.48 -4.33
CA GLN A 90 -13.70 -0.74 -5.50
C GLN A 90 -13.73 0.51 -6.38
N TRP A 91 -12.61 0.89 -6.95
CA TRP A 91 -12.54 1.94 -7.96
C TRP A 91 -11.45 1.64 -8.97
N CYS A 92 -11.50 2.33 -10.10
CA CYS A 92 -10.44 2.34 -11.08
C CYS A 92 -9.72 3.69 -11.02
N TYR A 93 -8.40 3.68 -11.11
CA TYR A 93 -7.61 4.90 -11.14
C TYR A 93 -6.65 4.88 -12.34
N ASP A 94 -6.72 5.92 -13.17
CA ASP A 94 -5.74 6.14 -14.22
C ASP A 94 -4.51 6.78 -13.58
N THR A 95 -3.44 6.00 -13.48
CA THR A 95 -2.23 6.41 -12.76
C THR A 95 -1.59 7.63 -13.41
N LEU A 96 -1.06 8.53 -12.58
CA LEU A 96 -0.31 9.68 -13.08
C LEU A 96 1.07 9.25 -13.61
N ASP A 97 1.56 8.12 -13.12
CA ASP A 97 2.77 7.43 -13.53
C ASP A 97 2.45 6.08 -14.21
N ASP A 98 3.45 5.24 -14.45
CA ASP A 98 3.31 3.92 -15.10
C ASP A 98 2.56 3.90 -16.46
N TYR A 99 2.87 4.87 -17.32
CA TYR A 99 2.30 4.99 -18.67
C TYR A 99 0.77 5.19 -18.73
N GLY A 100 0.15 5.64 -17.64
CA GLY A 100 -1.30 5.88 -17.59
C GLY A 100 -2.11 4.59 -17.57
N HIS A 101 -1.58 3.56 -16.91
CA HIS A 101 -2.32 2.33 -16.69
C HIS A 101 -3.50 2.55 -15.75
N CYS A 102 -4.57 1.78 -15.97
CA CYS A 102 -5.75 1.81 -15.13
C CYS A 102 -5.62 0.73 -14.06
N PHE A 103 -5.49 1.13 -12.79
CA PHE A 103 -5.38 0.22 -11.66
C PHE A 103 -6.76 -0.04 -11.05
N GLU A 104 -7.15 -1.31 -10.95
CA GLU A 104 -8.41 -1.72 -10.29
C GLU A 104 -8.14 -1.92 -8.79
N PHE A 105 -8.54 -0.98 -7.96
CA PHE A 105 -8.36 -1.02 -6.50
C PHE A 105 -9.47 -1.82 -5.81
N PHE A 106 -9.10 -2.63 -4.83
CA PHE A 106 -10.03 -3.42 -4.03
C PHE A 106 -9.46 -3.72 -2.64
N TRP A 107 -10.34 -4.13 -1.75
CA TRP A 107 -10.00 -4.46 -0.36
C TRP A 107 -9.90 -5.97 -0.17
N GLU A 108 -8.83 -6.42 0.45
CA GLU A 108 -8.57 -7.84 0.70
C GLU A 108 -8.45 -8.11 2.21
N ASN A 109 -9.02 -9.23 2.67
CA ASN A 109 -8.92 -9.60 4.07
C ASN A 109 -7.48 -10.01 4.41
N ILE A 110 -6.84 -9.24 5.27
CA ILE A 110 -5.44 -9.45 5.65
C ILE A 110 -5.20 -10.78 6.40
N ASN A 111 -6.25 -11.38 6.96
CA ASN A 111 -6.15 -12.63 7.70
C ASN A 111 -6.36 -13.87 6.83
N THR A 112 -7.00 -13.75 5.67
CA THR A 112 -7.44 -14.89 4.86
C THR A 112 -7.10 -14.77 3.37
N TYR A 113 -6.30 -13.80 2.95
CA TYR A 113 -5.98 -13.56 1.54
C TYR A 113 -5.48 -14.80 0.80
N HIS A 114 -5.88 -14.93 -0.46
CA HIS A 114 -5.50 -16.06 -1.32
C HIS A 114 -4.22 -15.75 -2.10
N ILE A 115 -3.22 -16.63 -1.99
CA ILE A 115 -1.86 -16.42 -2.52
C ILE A 115 -1.77 -16.59 -4.05
N LEU A 116 -2.76 -17.21 -4.69
CA LEU A 116 -2.65 -17.74 -6.07
C LEU A 116 -2.34 -16.70 -7.15
N ALA A 117 -2.57 -15.40 -6.91
CA ALA A 117 -2.32 -14.31 -7.87
C ALA A 117 -1.29 -13.26 -7.40
N LEU A 118 -0.71 -13.44 -6.20
CA LEU A 118 0.25 -12.51 -5.63
C LEU A 118 1.68 -12.99 -5.90
N HIS A 119 2.50 -12.12 -6.51
CA HIS A 119 3.93 -12.38 -6.60
C HIS A 119 4.54 -12.47 -5.20
N SER A 120 5.53 -13.35 -5.00
CA SER A 120 6.13 -13.69 -3.69
C SER A 120 6.56 -12.47 -2.85
N LYS A 121 7.10 -11.43 -3.50
CA LYS A 121 7.46 -10.16 -2.87
C LYS A 121 6.28 -9.45 -2.18
N TYR A 122 5.08 -9.50 -2.76
CA TYR A 122 3.88 -8.90 -2.18
C TYR A 122 3.32 -9.78 -1.06
N VAL A 123 3.45 -11.11 -1.17
CA VAL A 123 3.13 -12.02 -0.06
C VAL A 123 4.00 -11.69 1.16
N GLN A 124 5.31 -11.53 0.96
CA GLN A 124 6.25 -11.14 2.02
C GLN A 124 5.89 -9.79 2.64
N ALA A 125 5.50 -8.80 1.82
CA ALA A 125 5.07 -7.49 2.29
C ALA A 125 3.77 -7.57 3.13
N LEU A 126 2.79 -8.36 2.69
CA LEU A 126 1.53 -8.58 3.40
C LEU A 126 1.73 -9.28 4.75
N ASP A 127 2.63 -10.27 4.83
CA ASP A 127 2.98 -10.93 6.09
C ASP A 127 3.57 -9.92 7.11
N LEU A 128 4.40 -8.98 6.65
CA LEU A 128 4.96 -7.93 7.50
C LEU A 128 3.91 -6.91 7.94
N ILE A 129 3.04 -6.49 7.03
CA ILE A 129 1.91 -5.59 7.32
C ILE A 129 1.05 -6.23 8.43
N ARG A 130 0.68 -7.51 8.27
CA ARG A 130 -0.09 -8.26 9.28
C ARG A 130 0.62 -8.32 10.64
N GLN A 131 1.94 -8.48 10.68
CA GLN A 131 2.71 -8.46 11.92
C GLN A 131 2.69 -7.08 12.60
N LYS A 132 2.85 -5.99 11.82
CA LYS A 132 2.83 -4.61 12.33
C LYS A 132 1.47 -4.22 12.89
N MET A 133 0.39 -4.66 12.25
CA MET A 133 -0.98 -4.40 12.71
C MET A 133 -1.25 -4.99 14.09
N ASN A 134 -0.75 -6.20 14.36
CA ASN A 134 -0.87 -6.82 15.68
C ASN A 134 -0.14 -6.07 16.79
N LEU A 135 0.73 -5.12 16.46
CA LEU A 135 1.40 -4.22 17.40
C LEU A 135 0.68 -2.88 17.52
N TYR A 136 0.09 -2.39 16.42
CA TYR A 136 -0.55 -1.08 16.36
C TYR A 136 -2.00 -1.06 16.89
N LEU A 137 -2.73 -2.18 16.77
CA LEU A 137 -4.13 -2.29 17.19
C LEU A 137 -4.31 -2.92 18.59
N ARG A 138 -3.25 -2.93 19.42
CA ARG A 138 -3.31 -3.35 20.83
C ARG A 138 -3.53 -2.16 21.75
#